data_AF-X1IHH3-F1
#
_entry.id   AF-X1IHH3-F1
#
_cell.length_a   1.000
_cell.length_b   1.000
_cell.length_c   1.000
_cell.angle_alpha   90.00
_cell.angle_beta   90.00
_cell.angle_gamma   90.00
#
_symmetry.space_group_name_H-M   'P 1'
#
loop_
_entity.id
_entity.type
_entity.pdbx_description
1 polymer ?
#
loop_
_entity_poly.entity_id
_entity_poly.type
_entity_poly.pdbx_seq_one_letter_code
_entity_poly.pdbx_strand_id
1 'polypeptide(L)'
;MEEELFLLIELQDLDSEIAKNEQRKKKHSHQIRQREIKISELDKNLLSKQEELKEIKKKRRAEERRIDEVDLKLAKHEDEKYKVKSRDEFTALDKEVSHVEREKRKIEDLLLELMEKEEELTQFLPSFEVKAEAEKNELDREKKVLISNFKKLISKGEKFQ
;
A
#
# COMPACT_ATOMS: atom_id res chain seq x y z
N MET A 1 12.38 33.53 -57.46
CA MET A 1 11.67 34.45 -56.54
C MET A 1 10.37 33.88 -56.00
N GLU A 2 9.36 33.54 -56.81
CA GLU A 2 8.11 32.93 -56.28
C GLU A 2 8.32 31.50 -55.72
N GLU A 3 9.07 30.65 -56.40
CA GLU A 3 9.37 29.28 -55.93
C GLU A 3 10.22 29.25 -54.65
N GLU A 4 11.20 30.16 -54.55
CA GLU A 4 12.04 30.31 -53.35
C GLU A 4 11.23 30.79 -52.15
N LEU A 5 10.24 31.65 -52.37
CA LEU A 5 9.33 32.12 -51.33
C LEU A 5 8.41 30.99 -50.85
N PHE A 6 7.94 30.14 -51.78
CA PHE A 6 7.12 28.96 -51.44
C PHE A 6 7.90 27.95 -50.59
N LEU A 7 9.14 27.63 -51.00
CA LEU A 7 10.06 26.78 -50.24
C LEU A 7 10.35 27.35 -48.84
N LEU A 8 10.48 28.67 -48.70
CA LEU A 8 10.72 29.31 -47.41
C LEU A 8 9.51 29.17 -46.46
N ILE A 9 8.28 29.27 -47.00
CA ILE A 9 7.04 29.08 -46.25
C ILE A 9 6.91 27.62 -45.78
N GLU A 10 7.18 26.65 -46.66
CA GLU A 10 7.15 25.23 -46.29
C GLU A 10 8.18 24.91 -45.19
N LEU A 11 9.39 25.50 -45.28
CA LEU A 11 10.41 25.33 -44.24
C LEU A 11 9.96 25.93 -42.89
N GLN A 12 9.36 27.12 -42.92
CA GLN A 12 8.85 27.77 -41.70
C GLN A 12 7.71 26.98 -41.04
N ASP A 13 6.84 26.36 -41.85
CA ASP A 13 5.79 25.49 -41.37
C ASP A 13 6.35 24.22 -40.72
N LEU A 14 7.37 23.61 -41.33
CA LEU A 14 8.10 22.46 -40.76
C LEU A 14 8.78 22.82 -39.44
N ASP A 15 9.48 23.96 -39.36
CA ASP A 15 10.12 24.45 -38.13
C ASP A 15 9.08 24.69 -37.02
N SER A 16 7.92 25.24 -37.38
CA SER A 16 6.81 25.45 -36.46
C SER A 16 6.21 24.14 -35.95
N GLU A 17 6.12 23.10 -36.80
CA GLU A 17 5.72 21.76 -36.40
C GLU A 17 6.75 21.09 -35.48
N ILE A 18 8.04 21.22 -35.78
CA ILE A 18 9.14 20.70 -34.94
C ILE A 18 9.07 21.32 -33.54
N ALA A 19 8.97 22.65 -33.44
CA ALA A 19 8.89 23.36 -32.17
C ALA A 19 7.68 22.92 -31.33
N LYS A 20 6.49 22.79 -31.96
CA LYS A 20 5.27 22.29 -31.30
C LYS A 20 5.46 20.86 -30.79
N ASN A 21 6.11 20.00 -31.55
CA ASN A 21 6.36 18.61 -31.18
C ASN A 21 7.37 18.48 -30.04
N GLU A 22 8.43 19.30 -30.03
CA GLU A 22 9.38 19.35 -28.91
C GLU A 22 8.69 19.79 -27.61
N GLN A 23 7.83 20.81 -27.68
CA GLN A 23 7.07 21.26 -26.51
C GLN A 23 6.14 20.16 -25.98
N ARG A 24 5.44 19.46 -26.87
CA ARG A 24 4.60 18.29 -26.51
C ARG A 24 5.44 17.18 -25.88
N LYS A 25 6.61 16.86 -26.43
CA LYS A 25 7.54 15.87 -25.88
C LYS A 25 7.95 16.21 -24.45
N LYS A 26 8.36 17.46 -24.21
CA LYS A 26 8.75 17.94 -22.86
C LYS A 26 7.59 17.82 -21.88
N LYS A 27 6.39 18.26 -22.26
CA LYS A 27 5.18 18.17 -21.42
C LYS A 27 4.84 16.72 -21.06
N HIS A 28 4.82 15.83 -22.04
CA HIS A 28 4.49 14.41 -21.81
C HIS A 28 5.56 13.68 -20.99
N SER A 29 6.84 13.96 -21.24
CA SER A 29 7.93 13.42 -20.42
C SER A 29 7.78 13.82 -18.94
N HIS A 30 7.41 15.08 -18.69
CA HIS A 30 7.13 15.55 -17.33
C HIS A 30 5.95 14.83 -16.68
N GLN A 31 4.83 14.67 -17.41
CA GLN A 31 3.65 13.95 -16.93
C GLN A 31 3.94 12.48 -16.62
N ILE A 32 4.67 11.79 -17.50
CA ILE A 32 5.11 10.40 -17.28
C ILE A 32 5.93 10.31 -16.00
N ARG A 33 6.90 11.20 -15.81
CA ARG A 33 7.76 11.20 -14.62
C ARG A 33 6.96 11.43 -13.33
N GLN A 34 5.98 12.34 -13.35
CA GLN A 34 5.10 12.57 -12.21
C GLN A 34 4.27 11.33 -11.86
N ARG A 35 3.68 10.67 -12.87
CA ARG A 35 2.94 9.42 -12.67
C ARG A 35 3.84 8.28 -12.18
N GLU A 36 5.05 8.15 -12.68
CA GLU A 36 6.04 7.16 -12.22
C GLU A 36 6.39 7.34 -10.74
N ILE A 37 6.56 8.60 -10.29
CA ILE A 37 6.77 8.92 -8.88
C ILE A 37 5.56 8.49 -8.06
N LYS A 38 4.35 8.85 -8.49
CA LYS A 38 3.09 8.50 -7.82
C LYS A 38 2.91 6.97 -7.70
N ILE A 39 3.19 6.22 -8.77
CA ILE A 39 3.14 4.75 -8.75
C ILE A 39 4.16 4.20 -7.75
N SER A 40 5.40 4.71 -7.76
CA SER A 40 6.42 4.27 -6.80
C SER A 40 6.02 4.53 -5.35
N GLU A 41 5.37 5.67 -5.07
CA GLU A 41 4.83 5.99 -3.74
C GLU A 41 3.67 5.06 -3.36
N LEU A 42 2.75 4.77 -4.28
CA LEU A 42 1.66 3.82 -4.06
C LEU A 42 2.19 2.41 -3.76
N ASP A 43 3.16 1.93 -4.54
CA ASP A 43 3.79 0.62 -4.35
C ASP A 43 4.50 0.52 -2.99
N LYS A 44 5.23 1.57 -2.59
CA LYS A 44 5.87 1.63 -1.27
C LYS A 44 4.85 1.60 -0.14
N ASN A 45 3.78 2.37 -0.25
CA ASN A 45 2.70 2.39 0.74
C ASN A 45 2.02 1.02 0.84
N LEU A 46 1.76 0.37 -0.29
CA LEU A 46 1.15 -0.95 -0.34
C LEU A 46 2.04 -2.00 0.31
N LEU A 47 3.35 -1.99 0.01
CA LEU A 47 4.32 -2.90 0.61
C LEU A 47 4.41 -2.69 2.13
N SER A 48 4.47 -1.43 2.58
CA SER A 48 4.45 -1.08 4.00
C SER A 48 3.18 -1.57 4.71
N LYS A 49 2.00 -1.43 4.07
CA LYS A 49 0.72 -1.90 4.63
C LYS A 49 0.63 -3.43 4.67
N GLN A 50 1.21 -4.12 3.69
CA GLN A 50 1.32 -5.58 3.70
C GLN A 50 2.26 -6.08 4.81
N GLU A 51 3.37 -5.38 5.08
CA GLU A 51 4.26 -5.68 6.20
C GLU A 51 3.58 -5.42 7.54
N GLU A 52 2.86 -4.31 7.67
CA GLU A 52 2.05 -3.99 8.85
C GLU A 52 1.03 -5.10 9.14
N LEU A 53 0.32 -5.59 8.12
CA LEU A 53 -0.62 -6.71 8.26
C LEU A 53 0.06 -8.00 8.72
N LYS A 54 1.27 -8.31 8.22
CA LYS A 54 2.03 -9.49 8.66
C LYS A 54 2.42 -9.38 10.13
N GLU A 55 2.87 -8.20 10.57
CA GLU A 55 3.23 -7.97 11.96
C GLU A 55 2.01 -8.01 12.89
N ILE A 56 0.87 -7.45 12.47
CA ILE A 56 -0.39 -7.56 13.22
C ILE A 56 -0.80 -9.02 13.38
N LYS A 57 -0.79 -9.82 12.30
CA LYS A 57 -1.10 -11.26 12.36
C LYS A 57 -0.17 -12.02 13.31
N LYS A 58 1.11 -11.67 13.33
CA LYS A 58 2.10 -12.27 14.23
C LYS A 58 1.82 -11.89 15.68
N LYS A 59 1.55 -10.61 15.97
CA LYS A 59 1.19 -10.13 17.30
C LYS A 59 -0.10 -10.78 17.79
N ARG A 60 -1.13 -10.86 16.94
CA ARG A 60 -2.41 -11.50 17.25
C ARG A 60 -2.21 -12.93 17.73
N ARG A 61 -1.46 -13.75 16.98
CA ARG A 61 -1.12 -15.13 17.37
C ARG A 61 -0.31 -15.23 18.67
N ALA A 62 0.52 -14.22 18.97
CA ALA A 62 1.28 -14.19 20.20
C ALA A 62 0.37 -13.88 21.41
N GLU A 63 -0.55 -12.92 21.27
CA GLU A 63 -1.53 -12.60 22.31
C GLU A 63 -2.55 -13.73 22.50
N GLU A 64 -3.01 -14.40 21.44
CA GLU A 64 -3.85 -15.62 21.53
C GLU A 64 -3.18 -16.69 22.41
N ARG A 65 -1.90 -17.00 22.17
CA ARG A 65 -1.15 -17.94 23.03
C ARG A 65 -1.00 -17.45 24.45
N ARG A 66 -0.84 -16.15 24.65
CA ARG A 66 -0.72 -15.56 25.97
C ARG A 66 -2.03 -15.71 26.76
N ILE A 67 -3.18 -15.59 26.10
CA ILE A 67 -4.49 -15.90 26.70
C ILE A 67 -4.54 -17.36 27.13
N ASP A 68 -4.14 -18.30 26.26
CA ASP A 68 -4.12 -19.72 26.60
C ASP A 68 -3.23 -20.01 27.84
N GLU A 69 -2.05 -19.39 27.90
CA GLU A 69 -1.14 -19.51 29.05
C GLU A 69 -1.75 -18.95 30.34
N VAL A 70 -2.45 -17.82 30.24
CA VAL A 70 -3.15 -17.19 31.36
C VAL A 70 -4.32 -18.05 31.82
N ASP A 71 -5.07 -18.65 30.91
CA ASP A 71 -6.18 -19.56 31.22
C ASP A 71 -5.70 -20.83 31.92
N LEU A 72 -4.57 -21.39 31.48
CA LEU A 72 -3.94 -22.51 32.17
C LEU A 72 -3.48 -22.13 33.58
N LYS A 73 -3.03 -20.90 33.81
CA LYS A 73 -2.67 -20.42 35.16
C LYS A 73 -3.91 -20.22 36.03
N LEU A 74 -4.97 -19.62 35.48
CA LEU A 74 -6.24 -19.44 36.19
C LEU A 74 -6.82 -20.79 36.64
N ALA A 75 -6.88 -21.77 35.74
CA ALA A 75 -7.36 -23.11 36.07
C ALA A 75 -6.57 -23.77 37.22
N LYS A 76 -5.24 -23.60 37.24
CA LYS A 76 -4.39 -24.11 38.33
C LYS A 76 -4.67 -23.42 39.66
N HIS A 77 -4.78 -22.10 39.65
CA HIS A 77 -5.07 -21.34 40.87
C HIS A 77 -6.47 -21.59 41.40
N GLU A 78 -7.46 -21.81 40.52
CA GLU A 78 -8.80 -22.26 40.91
C GLU A 78 -8.76 -23.65 41.55
N ASP A 79 -8.07 -24.61 40.94
CA ASP A 79 -7.90 -25.96 41.49
C ASP A 79 -7.20 -25.95 42.86
N GLU A 80 -6.19 -25.08 43.03
CA GLU A 80 -5.49 -24.89 44.30
C GLU A 80 -6.44 -24.29 45.35
N LYS A 81 -7.21 -23.27 44.99
CA LYS A 81 -8.18 -22.60 45.87
C LYS A 81 -9.19 -23.57 46.49
N TYR A 82 -9.65 -24.58 45.76
CA TYR A 82 -10.55 -25.61 46.29
C TYR A 82 -9.88 -26.62 47.24
N LYS A 83 -8.55 -26.73 47.21
CA LYS A 83 -7.78 -27.66 48.05
C LYS A 83 -7.36 -27.03 49.37
N VAL A 84 -7.33 -25.70 49.46
CA VAL A 84 -6.82 -25.01 50.65
C VAL A 84 -7.87 -24.93 51.76
N LYS A 85 -7.45 -25.26 52.98
CA LYS A 85 -8.32 -25.28 54.17
C LYS A 85 -8.17 -24.02 55.04
N SER A 86 -7.10 -23.24 54.82
CA SER A 86 -6.87 -21.98 55.52
C SER A 86 -7.57 -20.82 54.83
N ARG A 87 -8.27 -20.01 55.61
CA ARG A 87 -8.99 -18.82 55.11
C ARG A 87 -8.02 -17.76 54.57
N ASP A 88 -6.84 -17.64 55.15
CA ASP A 88 -5.84 -16.64 54.75
C ASP A 88 -5.22 -17.01 53.40
N GLU A 89 -4.89 -18.29 53.21
CA GLU A 89 -4.35 -18.82 51.96
C GLU A 89 -5.40 -18.77 50.83
N PHE A 90 -6.66 -19.07 51.13
CA PHE A 90 -7.76 -18.88 50.18
C PHE A 90 -7.90 -17.42 49.74
N THR A 91 -7.82 -16.48 50.69
CA THR A 91 -7.93 -15.04 50.39
C THR A 91 -6.74 -14.53 49.56
N ALA A 92 -5.56 -15.09 49.76
CA ALA A 92 -4.38 -14.79 48.94
C ALA A 92 -4.57 -15.28 47.50
N LEU A 93 -4.96 -16.55 47.32
CA LEU A 93 -5.23 -17.12 45.99
C LEU A 93 -6.36 -16.40 45.26
N ASP A 94 -7.42 -15.99 45.96
CA ASP A 94 -8.53 -15.23 45.38
C ASP A 94 -8.09 -13.87 44.80
N LYS A 95 -7.15 -13.20 45.48
CA LYS A 95 -6.54 -11.96 44.98
C LYS A 95 -5.63 -12.20 43.78
N GLU A 96 -4.89 -13.30 43.77
CA GLU A 96 -4.03 -13.69 42.64
C GLU A 96 -4.88 -14.02 41.41
N VAL A 97 -5.94 -14.81 41.55
CA VAL A 97 -6.92 -15.07 40.48
C VAL A 97 -7.49 -13.76 39.94
N SER A 98 -7.96 -12.88 40.83
CA SER A 98 -8.50 -11.56 40.44
C SER A 98 -7.46 -10.65 39.76
N HIS A 99 -6.17 -10.83 40.04
CA HIS A 99 -5.10 -10.12 39.36
C HIS A 99 -4.90 -10.66 37.96
N VAL A 100 -4.78 -11.98 37.83
CA VAL A 100 -4.57 -12.68 36.56
C VAL A 100 -5.76 -12.49 35.61
N GLU A 101 -7.00 -12.50 36.12
CA GLU A 101 -8.19 -12.16 35.32
C GLU A 101 -8.15 -10.74 34.76
N ARG A 102 -7.63 -9.77 35.52
CA ARG A 102 -7.47 -8.39 35.03
C ARG A 102 -6.37 -8.30 33.98
N GLU A 103 -5.32 -9.09 34.09
CA GLU A 103 -4.30 -9.18 33.03
C GLU A 103 -4.87 -9.83 31.77
N LYS A 104 -5.67 -10.89 31.91
CA LYS A 104 -6.38 -11.54 30.80
C LYS A 104 -7.22 -10.52 30.02
N ARG A 105 -8.07 -9.74 30.71
CA ARG A 105 -8.91 -8.72 30.07
C ARG A 105 -8.11 -7.70 29.26
N LYS A 106 -6.96 -7.25 29.77
CA LYS A 106 -6.09 -6.32 29.02
C LYS A 106 -5.53 -6.95 27.75
N ILE A 107 -5.22 -8.25 27.78
CA ILE A 107 -4.74 -8.98 26.61
C ILE A 107 -5.88 -9.17 25.61
N GLU A 108 -7.10 -9.46 26.08
CA GLU A 108 -8.30 -9.57 25.25
C GLU A 108 -8.65 -8.23 24.57
N ASP A 109 -8.57 -7.12 25.31
CA ASP A 109 -8.77 -5.77 24.75
C ASP A 109 -7.76 -5.47 23.64
N LEU A 110 -6.48 -5.75 23.89
CA LEU A 110 -5.42 -5.61 22.88
C LEU A 110 -5.65 -6.53 21.67
N LEU A 111 -6.13 -7.75 21.90
CA LEU A 111 -6.43 -8.72 20.85
C LEU A 111 -7.55 -8.20 19.95
N LEU A 112 -8.61 -7.64 20.53
CA LEU A 112 -9.71 -7.01 19.78
C LEU A 112 -9.20 -5.85 18.91
N GLU A 113 -8.38 -4.95 19.46
CA GLU A 113 -7.78 -3.86 18.67
C GLU A 113 -6.93 -4.38 17.50
N LEU A 114 -6.20 -5.48 17.70
CA LEU A 114 -5.40 -6.10 16.64
C LEU A 114 -6.29 -6.74 15.56
N MET A 115 -7.42 -7.34 15.95
CA MET A 115 -8.39 -7.92 15.02
C MET A 115 -9.06 -6.84 14.17
N GLU A 116 -9.50 -5.74 14.76
CA GLU A 116 -10.08 -4.61 14.04
C GLU A 116 -9.10 -4.03 13.01
N LYS A 117 -7.86 -3.78 13.41
CA LYS A 117 -6.80 -3.29 12.50
C LYS A 117 -6.49 -4.29 11.39
N GLU A 118 -6.49 -5.59 11.68
CA GLU A 118 -6.29 -6.63 10.66
C GLU A 118 -7.42 -6.60 9.63
N GLU A 119 -8.66 -6.48 10.08
CA GLU A 119 -9.83 -6.43 9.21
C GLU A 119 -9.82 -5.18 8.32
N GLU A 120 -9.59 -4.00 8.90
CA GLU A 120 -9.46 -2.75 8.15
C GLU A 120 -8.40 -2.88 7.05
N LEU A 121 -7.18 -3.31 7.40
CA LEU A 121 -6.10 -3.47 6.42
C LEU A 121 -6.45 -4.51 5.34
N THR A 122 -7.10 -5.61 5.71
CA THR A 122 -7.52 -6.65 4.76
C THR A 122 -8.59 -6.14 3.80
N GLN A 123 -9.50 -5.28 4.25
CA GLN A 123 -10.52 -4.65 3.40
C GLN A 123 -9.93 -3.59 2.48
N PHE A 124 -8.99 -2.77 2.96
CA PHE A 124 -8.44 -1.66 2.18
C PHE A 124 -7.34 -2.08 1.20
N LEU A 125 -6.53 -3.10 1.51
CA LEU A 125 -5.40 -3.53 0.66
C LEU A 125 -5.80 -3.82 -0.80
N PRO A 126 -6.87 -4.60 -1.09
CA PRO A 126 -7.30 -4.81 -2.47
C PRO A 126 -7.66 -3.52 -3.20
N SER A 127 -8.24 -2.55 -2.50
CA SER A 127 -8.58 -1.25 -3.09
C SER A 127 -7.32 -0.44 -3.45
N PHE A 128 -6.26 -0.55 -2.66
CA PHE A 128 -4.97 0.07 -2.96
C PHE A 128 -4.27 -0.64 -4.11
N GLU A 129 -4.32 -1.97 -4.17
CA GLU A 129 -3.78 -2.78 -5.28
C GLU A 129 -4.45 -2.41 -6.61
N VAL A 130 -5.79 -2.34 -6.63
CA VAL A 130 -6.55 -1.94 -7.82
C VAL A 130 -6.18 -0.52 -8.27
N LYS A 131 -6.01 0.42 -7.33
CA LYS A 131 -5.62 1.81 -7.66
C LYS A 131 -4.21 1.88 -8.24
N ALA A 132 -3.25 1.16 -7.65
CA ALA A 132 -1.87 1.11 -8.14
C ALA A 132 -1.81 0.49 -9.55
N GLU A 133 -2.50 -0.63 -9.75
CA GLU A 133 -2.56 -1.33 -11.03
C GLU A 133 -3.29 -0.50 -12.10
N ALA A 134 -4.36 0.22 -11.75
CA ALA A 134 -5.04 1.13 -12.67
C ALA A 134 -4.12 2.27 -13.14
N GLU A 135 -3.41 2.91 -12.21
CA GLU A 135 -2.47 4.00 -12.54
C GLU A 135 -1.32 3.51 -13.43
N LYS A 136 -0.82 2.29 -13.18
CA LYS A 136 0.22 1.64 -14.00
C LYS A 136 -0.30 1.31 -15.41
N ASN A 137 -1.51 0.78 -15.52
CA ASN A 137 -2.13 0.49 -16.81
C ASN A 137 -2.41 1.75 -17.63
N GLU A 138 -2.83 2.84 -16.98
CA GLU A 138 -2.98 4.14 -17.63
C GLU A 138 -1.63 4.65 -18.15
N LEU A 139 -0.58 4.60 -17.34
CA LEU A 139 0.75 5.03 -17.73
C LEU A 139 1.29 4.22 -18.92
N ASP A 140 1.09 2.90 -18.93
CA ASP A 140 1.52 2.05 -20.05
C ASP A 140 0.74 2.34 -21.33
N ARG A 141 -0.56 2.63 -21.24
CA ARG A 141 -1.37 3.09 -22.38
C ARG A 141 -0.86 4.42 -22.91
N GLU A 142 -0.63 5.41 -22.03
CA GLU A 142 -0.09 6.72 -22.40
C GLU A 142 1.28 6.59 -23.08
N LYS A 143 2.19 5.77 -22.52
CA LYS A 143 3.51 5.50 -23.12
C LYS A 143 3.38 4.87 -24.50
N LYS A 144 2.51 3.88 -24.70
CA LYS A 144 2.27 3.24 -26.01
C LYS A 144 1.74 4.23 -27.04
N VAL A 145 0.77 5.08 -26.66
CA VAL A 145 0.25 6.13 -27.53
C VAL A 145 1.37 7.11 -27.90
N LEU A 146 2.18 7.54 -26.94
CA LEU A 146 3.31 8.42 -27.20
C LEU A 146 4.31 7.84 -28.19
N ILE A 147 4.72 6.58 -27.98
CA ILE A 147 5.65 5.87 -28.88
C ILE A 147 5.06 5.76 -30.29
N SER A 148 3.77 5.45 -30.40
CA SER A 148 3.09 5.37 -31.70
C SER A 148 3.05 6.72 -32.43
N ASN A 149 2.83 7.81 -31.69
CA ASN A 149 2.85 9.17 -32.23
C ASN A 149 4.26 9.58 -32.67
N PHE A 150 5.30 9.26 -31.89
CA PHE A 150 6.68 9.48 -32.29
C PHE A 150 7.05 8.71 -33.56
N LYS A 151 6.66 7.44 -33.67
CA LYS A 151 6.91 6.66 -34.90
C LYS A 151 6.23 7.26 -36.12
N LYS A 152 4.97 7.71 -35.98
CA LYS A 152 4.25 8.39 -37.07
C LYS A 152 4.95 9.69 -37.49
N LEU A 153 5.46 10.47 -36.55
CA LEU A 153 6.19 11.71 -36.83
C LEU A 153 7.53 11.45 -37.53
N ILE A 154 8.30 10.45 -37.10
CA ILE A 154 9.56 10.05 -37.76
C ILE A 154 9.27 9.61 -39.20
N SER A 155 8.26 8.76 -39.40
CA SER A 155 7.88 8.29 -40.74
C SER A 155 7.35 9.39 -41.68
N LYS A 156 6.85 10.51 -41.11
CA LYS A 156 6.51 11.69 -41.89
C LYS A 156 7.77 12.45 -42.27
N GLY A 157 8.70 12.67 -41.34
CA GLY A 157 9.98 13.32 -41.61
C GLY A 157 10.83 12.60 -42.66
N GLU A 158 10.84 11.26 -42.64
CA GLU A 158 11.55 10.43 -43.65
C GLU A 158 10.88 10.47 -45.04
N LYS A 159 9.60 10.85 -45.15
CA LYS A 159 8.91 11.03 -46.44
C LYS A 159 9.19 12.36 -47.12
N PHE A 160 9.84 13.29 -46.41
CA PHE A 160 10.23 14.61 -46.92
C PHE A 160 11.76 14.74 -47.15
N GLN A 161 12.50 13.63 -47.10
CA GLN A 161 13.89 13.50 -47.57
C GLN A 161 13.94 12.80 -48.92
#